data_AF-A0A948HYG9-F1
#
_entry.id   AF-A0A948HYG9-F1
#
_cell.length_a   1.000
_cell.length_b   1.000
_cell.length_c   1.000
_cell.angle_alpha   90.00
_cell.angle_beta   90.00
_cell.angle_gamma   90.00
#
_symmetry.space_group_name_H-M   'P 1'
#
loop_
_entity.id
_entity.type
_entity.pdbx_description
1 polymer ?
#
loop_
_entity_poly.entity_id
_entity_poly.type
_entity_poly.pdbx_seq_one_letter_code
_entity_poly.pdbx_strand_id
1 'polypeptide(L)'
;MKNKQEILGQYFTKIEIVQNLVDLVLKHQQYKNSIKILEPSFGTGNFIRALKEKGFSNIDGCEIDGELTKNPSDFFNLSLDKKYDLIIGNPPFSKYNLKESYFNIKKHLEHDILSLNYLTKNELKKEK
;
A
#
# COMPACT_ATOMS: atom_id res chain seq x y z
N MET A 1 -21.76 7.43 11.24
CA MET A 1 -20.99 6.34 10.60
C MET A 1 -19.69 6.96 10.10
N LYS A 2 -18.53 6.41 10.44
CA LYS A 2 -17.25 6.89 9.86
C LYS A 2 -17.29 6.58 8.36
N ASN A 3 -16.91 7.56 7.53
CA ASN A 3 -16.90 7.35 6.07
C ASN A 3 -15.67 6.52 5.66
N LYS A 4 -15.66 5.97 4.44
CA LYS A 4 -14.53 5.17 3.95
C LYS A 4 -13.21 5.95 3.92
N GLN A 5 -13.26 7.26 3.68
CA GLN A 5 -12.09 8.13 3.72
C GLN A 5 -11.41 8.09 5.10
N GLU A 6 -12.19 8.12 6.19
CA GLU A 6 -11.67 8.05 7.55
C GLU A 6 -11.17 6.65 7.93
N ILE A 7 -11.88 5.60 7.50
CA ILE A 7 -11.56 4.21 7.87
C ILE A 7 -10.35 3.70 7.06
N LEU A 8 -10.41 3.84 5.74
CA LEU A 8 -9.44 3.30 4.80
C LEU A 8 -8.38 4.32 4.39
N GLY A 9 -8.48 5.58 4.80
CA GLY A 9 -7.52 6.63 4.41
C GLY A 9 -7.57 6.96 2.92
N GLN A 10 -8.73 6.80 2.27
CA GLN A 10 -8.89 6.95 0.81
C GLN A 10 -8.82 8.42 0.36
N TYR A 11 -7.62 8.85 -0.03
CA TYR A 11 -7.36 10.11 -0.71
C TYR A 11 -6.65 9.86 -2.04
N PHE A 12 -7.37 10.01 -3.14
CA PHE A 12 -6.83 9.67 -4.46
C PHE A 12 -5.90 10.76 -4.98
N THR A 13 -4.68 10.36 -5.36
CA THR A 13 -3.70 11.25 -5.98
C THR A 13 -4.18 11.67 -7.37
N LYS A 14 -4.18 12.98 -7.64
CA LYS A 14 -4.57 13.52 -8.96
C LYS A 14 -3.65 12.99 -10.06
N ILE A 15 -4.21 12.68 -11.23
CA ILE A 15 -3.47 12.09 -12.35
C ILE A 15 -2.26 12.94 -12.81
N GLU A 16 -2.38 14.27 -12.77
CA GLU A 16 -1.29 15.19 -13.12
C GLU A 16 -0.08 15.03 -12.20
N ILE A 17 -0.31 14.85 -10.89
CA ILE A 17 0.76 14.63 -9.91
C ILE A 17 1.41 13.27 -10.15
N VAL A 18 0.60 12.25 -10.43
CA VAL A 18 1.09 10.90 -10.75
C VAL A 18 1.96 10.90 -12.01
N GLN A 19 1.53 11.56 -13.08
CA GLN A 19 2.28 11.65 -14.33
C GLN A 19 3.64 12.34 -14.10
N ASN A 20 3.66 13.46 -13.36
CA ASN A 20 4.90 14.15 -13.01
C ASN A 20 5.86 13.27 -12.19
N LEU A 21 5.33 12.50 -11.23
CA LEU A 21 6.13 11.59 -10.41
C LEU A 21 6.68 10.42 -11.23
N VAL A 22 5.86 9.81 -12.09
CA VAL A 22 6.31 8.75 -13.01
C VAL A 22 7.41 9.28 -13.93
N ASP A 23 7.26 10.47 -14.50
CA ASP A 23 8.28 11.09 -15.35
C ASP A 23 9.59 11.35 -14.61
N LEU A 24 9.50 11.80 -13.35
CA LEU A 24 10.68 11.98 -12.51
C LEU A 24 11.40 10.64 -12.27
N VAL A 25 10.66 9.59 -11.90
CA VAL A 25 11.24 8.25 -11.67
C VAL A 25 11.94 7.72 -12.92
N LEU A 26 11.29 7.82 -14.08
CA LEU A 26 11.82 7.32 -15.36
C LEU A 26 13.01 8.15 -15.86
N LYS A 27 13.09 9.43 -15.49
CA LYS A 27 14.27 10.27 -15.76
C LYS A 27 15.48 9.84 -14.94
N HIS A 28 15.27 9.44 -13.67
CA HIS A 28 16.36 9.04 -12.78
C HIS A 28 16.79 7.59 -12.98
N GLN A 29 15.88 6.71 -13.38
CA GLN A 29 16.14 5.29 -13.55
C GLN A 29 15.55 4.79 -14.88
N GLN A 30 16.43 4.32 -15.76
CA GLN A 30 16.01 3.72 -17.03
C GLN A 30 15.55 2.28 -16.82
N TYR A 31 14.24 2.08 -16.80
CA TYR A 31 13.63 0.76 -16.75
C TYR A 31 13.28 0.27 -18.16
N LYS A 32 13.40 -1.04 -18.37
CA LYS A 32 12.73 -1.70 -19.51
C LYS A 32 11.24 -1.74 -19.24
N ASN A 33 10.41 -1.60 -20.27
CA ASN A 33 8.95 -1.65 -20.12
C ASN A 33 8.40 -3.00 -19.61
N SER A 34 9.24 -4.04 -19.54
CA SER A 34 8.90 -5.39 -19.07
C SER A 34 9.18 -5.64 -17.58
N ILE A 35 9.67 -4.65 -16.83
CA ILE A 35 9.90 -4.80 -15.39
C ILE A 35 8.61 -5.12 -14.63
N LYS A 36 8.73 -5.80 -13.49
CA LYS A 36 7.62 -6.12 -12.58
C LYS A 36 7.34 -4.92 -11.68
N ILE A 37 6.15 -4.33 -11.80
CA ILE A 37 5.73 -3.17 -11.01
C ILE A 37 4.57 -3.55 -10.09
N LEU A 38 4.57 -3.02 -8.87
CA LEU A 38 3.43 -3.10 -7.95
C LEU A 38 2.92 -1.70 -7.59
N GLU A 39 1.62 -1.47 -7.77
CA GLU A 39 0.88 -0.36 -7.13
C GLU A 39 0.08 -0.92 -5.93
N PRO A 40 0.57 -0.74 -4.69
CA PRO A 40 -0.22 -1.08 -3.51
C PRO A 40 -1.27 0.01 -3.24
N SER A 41 -2.41 -0.40 -2.67
CA SER A 41 -3.55 0.48 -2.36
C SER A 41 -3.92 1.40 -3.54
N PHE A 42 -4.11 0.80 -4.72
CA PHE A 42 -4.15 1.56 -5.97
C PHE A 42 -5.35 2.53 -6.09
N GLY A 43 -6.39 2.37 -5.27
CA GLY A 43 -7.57 3.24 -5.31
C GLY A 43 -8.22 3.28 -6.68
N THR A 44 -8.18 4.43 -7.36
CA THR A 44 -8.70 4.58 -8.73
C THR A 44 -7.71 4.13 -9.84
N GLY A 45 -6.51 3.66 -9.47
CA GLY A 45 -5.52 3.10 -10.40
C GLY A 45 -4.78 4.14 -11.23
N ASN A 46 -4.58 5.36 -10.71
CA ASN A 46 -3.95 6.43 -11.47
C ASN A 46 -2.48 6.14 -11.80
N PHE A 47 -1.71 5.47 -10.91
CA PHE A 47 -0.33 5.08 -11.25
C PHE A 47 -0.29 3.98 -12.30
N ILE A 48 -1.11 2.93 -12.17
CA ILE A 48 -1.26 1.88 -13.20
C ILE A 48 -1.57 2.52 -14.56
N ARG A 49 -2.50 3.47 -14.62
CA ARG A 49 -2.84 4.17 -15.87
C ARG A 49 -1.64 4.93 -16.45
N ALA A 50 -0.98 5.76 -15.64
CA ALA A 50 0.16 6.56 -16.09
C ALA A 50 1.33 5.66 -16.57
N LEU A 51 1.60 4.56 -15.87
CA LEU A 51 2.63 3.59 -16.27
C LEU A 51 2.28 2.87 -17.57
N LYS A 52 1.01 2.49 -17.78
CA LYS A 52 0.55 1.92 -19.05
C LYS A 52 0.69 2.91 -20.20
N GLU A 53 0.39 4.19 -19.97
CA GLU A 53 0.59 5.26 -20.96
C GLU A 53 2.08 5.44 -21.34
N LYS A 54 3.02 5.11 -20.44
CA LYS A 54 4.47 5.06 -20.70
C LYS A 54 4.94 3.73 -21.31
N GLY A 55 4.02 2.79 -21.54
CA GLY A 55 4.27 1.52 -22.24
C GLY A 55 4.68 0.36 -21.33
N PHE A 56 4.59 0.49 -20.00
CA PHE A 56 4.82 -0.64 -19.10
C PHE A 56 3.67 -1.64 -19.16
N SER A 57 4.01 -2.94 -19.23
CA SER A 57 3.02 -4.00 -19.45
C SER A 57 2.83 -4.94 -18.25
N ASN A 58 3.81 -5.03 -17.36
CA ASN A 58 3.82 -6.00 -16.25
C ASN A 58 3.62 -5.29 -14.90
N ILE A 59 2.36 -4.92 -14.65
CA ILE A 59 1.95 -4.12 -13.49
C ILE A 59 0.88 -4.88 -12.71
N ASP A 60 1.16 -5.16 -11.44
CA ASP A 60 0.19 -5.66 -10.49
C ASP A 60 -0.36 -4.53 -9.63
N GLY A 61 -1.62 -4.69 -9.22
CA GLY A 61 -2.28 -3.79 -8.28
C GLY A 61 -2.84 -4.58 -7.10
N CYS A 62 -2.74 -4.01 -5.89
CA CYS A 62 -3.42 -4.51 -4.69
C CYS A 62 -4.35 -3.44 -4.15
N GLU A 63 -5.64 -3.76 -3.97
CA GLU A 63 -6.63 -2.84 -3.40
C GLU A 63 -7.55 -3.62 -2.47
N ILE A 64 -7.85 -3.06 -1.29
CA ILE A 64 -8.65 -3.73 -0.26
C ILE A 64 -10.15 -3.43 -0.41
N ASP A 65 -10.50 -2.29 -1.02
CA ASP A 65 -11.89 -1.90 -1.23
C ASP A 65 -12.53 -2.61 -2.42
N GLY A 66 -13.46 -3.52 -2.14
CA GLY A 66 -14.22 -4.26 -3.15
C GLY A 66 -15.12 -3.40 -4.05
N GLU A 67 -15.33 -2.11 -3.75
CA GLU A 67 -15.99 -1.20 -4.69
C GLU A 67 -15.04 -0.68 -5.79
N LEU A 68 -13.73 -0.70 -5.53
CA LEU A 68 -12.70 -0.22 -6.47
C LEU A 68 -12.05 -1.38 -7.25
N THR A 69 -12.21 -2.62 -6.78
CA THR A 69 -11.68 -3.82 -7.44
C THR A 69 -12.61 -5.01 -7.33
N LYS A 70 -12.58 -5.89 -8.34
CA LYS A 70 -13.30 -7.17 -8.31
C LYS A 70 -12.64 -8.20 -7.39
N ASN A 71 -11.34 -8.03 -7.13
CA ASN A 71 -10.53 -8.97 -6.36
C ASN A 71 -9.86 -8.22 -5.19
N PRO A 72 -10.60 -7.93 -4.11
CA PRO A 72 -10.04 -7.22 -2.97
C PRO A 72 -8.95 -8.05 -2.28
N SER A 73 -7.82 -7.42 -1.97
CA SER A 73 -6.69 -8.03 -1.30
C SER A 73 -6.04 -7.05 -0.34
N ASP A 74 -5.65 -7.53 0.83
CA ASP A 74 -4.81 -6.78 1.77
C ASP A 74 -3.36 -6.84 1.31
N PHE A 75 -2.70 -5.68 1.21
CA PHE A 75 -1.29 -5.59 0.82
C PHE A 75 -0.39 -6.36 1.79
N PHE A 76 -0.71 -6.38 3.08
CA PHE A 76 0.08 -7.10 4.08
C PHE A 76 -0.03 -8.63 3.96
N ASN A 77 -1.01 -9.13 3.21
CA ASN A 77 -1.19 -10.55 2.94
C ASN A 77 -0.59 -11.01 1.60
N LEU A 78 0.04 -10.10 0.82
CA LEU A 78 0.69 -10.50 -0.43
C LEU A 78 1.88 -11.43 -0.16
N SER A 79 2.00 -12.49 -0.97
CA SER A 79 3.15 -13.39 -0.90
C SER A 79 4.45 -12.62 -1.15
N LEU A 80 5.45 -12.89 -0.30
CA LEU A 80 6.80 -12.35 -0.41
C LEU A 80 7.65 -13.07 -1.47
N ASP A 81 7.16 -14.15 -2.08
CA ASP A 81 7.88 -14.92 -3.11
C ASP A 81 8.03 -14.11 -4.41
N LYS A 82 7.01 -13.32 -4.74
CA LYS A 82 7.03 -12.44 -5.90
C LYS A 82 7.77 -11.15 -5.55
N LYS A 83 8.90 -10.91 -6.23
CA LYS A 83 9.67 -9.66 -6.13
C LYS A 83 9.33 -8.71 -7.28
N TYR A 84 9.43 -7.42 -6.99
CA TYR A 84 9.14 -6.32 -7.90
C TYR A 84 10.37 -5.46 -8.09
N ASP A 85 10.55 -4.95 -9.31
CA ASP A 85 11.62 -4.03 -9.65
C ASP A 85 11.26 -2.59 -9.21
N LEU A 86 9.96 -2.27 -9.22
CA LEU A 86 9.43 -0.98 -8.78
C LEU A 86 8.15 -1.19 -7.96
N ILE A 87 8.10 -0.59 -6.77
CA ILE A 87 6.88 -0.44 -5.97
C ILE A 87 6.60 1.06 -5.89
N ILE A 88 5.44 1.50 -6.36
CA ILE A 88 5.10 2.92 -6.46
C ILE A 88 3.62 3.13 -6.18
N GLY A 89 3.29 4.17 -5.42
CA GLY A 89 1.91 4.50 -5.08
C GLY A 89 1.82 5.55 -3.98
N ASN A 90 0.60 5.80 -3.50
CA ASN A 90 0.33 6.66 -2.36
C ASN A 90 -0.42 5.87 -1.29
N PRO A 91 0.26 5.33 -0.27
CA PRO A 91 -0.37 4.49 0.74
C PRO A 91 -1.33 5.31 1.63
N PRO A 92 -2.34 4.66 2.25
CA PRO A 92 -3.26 5.33 3.14
C PRO A 92 -2.59 5.70 4.48
N PHE A 93 -2.94 6.88 5.01
CA PHE A 93 -2.45 7.40 6.29
C PHE A 93 -3.58 7.66 7.30
N SER A 94 -4.48 6.70 7.49
CA SER A 94 -5.61 6.87 8.42
C SER A 94 -5.15 6.91 9.90
N LYS A 95 -5.95 7.60 10.75
CA LYS A 95 -5.73 7.63 12.19
C LYS A 95 -5.87 6.22 12.75
N TYR A 96 -4.73 5.61 13.05
CA TYR A 96 -4.64 4.21 13.45
C TYR A 96 -5.16 4.00 14.88
N ASN A 97 -6.12 3.09 15.07
CA ASN A 97 -6.50 2.61 16.39
C ASN A 97 -5.67 1.38 16.75
N LEU A 98 -4.61 1.57 17.54
CA LEU A 98 -3.73 0.49 18.01
C LEU A 98 -4.48 -0.67 18.68
N LYS A 99 -5.65 -0.41 19.28
CA LYS A 99 -6.45 -1.48 19.92
C LYS A 99 -7.08 -2.45 18.93
N GLU A 100 -7.38 -1.98 17.72
CA GLU A 100 -8.03 -2.78 16.67
C GLU A 100 -7.01 -3.43 15.74
N SER A 101 -5.78 -2.90 15.73
CA SER A 101 -4.68 -3.28 14.84
C SER A 101 -4.15 -4.70 14.99
N TYR A 102 -3.50 -5.18 13.94
CA TYR A 102 -2.63 -6.36 14.01
C TYR A 102 -1.53 -6.17 15.06
N PHE A 103 -0.95 -4.97 15.20
CA PHE A 103 0.03 -4.63 16.23
C PHE A 103 -0.51 -4.60 17.66
N ASN A 104 -1.81 -4.87 17.86
CA ASN A 104 -2.34 -5.03 19.20
C ASN A 104 -1.68 -6.25 19.84
N ILE A 105 -1.01 -6.04 20.97
CA ILE A 105 -0.22 -7.06 21.68
C ILE A 105 -1.02 -8.35 21.91
N LYS A 106 -2.31 -8.27 22.26
CA LYS A 106 -3.17 -9.45 22.46
C LYS A 106 -3.43 -10.26 21.19
N LYS A 107 -3.53 -9.61 20.02
CA LYS A 107 -3.67 -10.29 18.72
C LYS A 107 -2.32 -10.72 18.14
N HIS A 108 -1.24 -10.06 18.53
CA HIS A 108 0.11 -10.33 18.02
C HIS A 108 0.79 -11.54 18.66
N LEU A 109 0.43 -11.91 19.88
CA LEU A 109 0.92 -13.14 20.52
C LEU A 109 0.51 -14.42 19.76
N GLU A 110 -0.41 -14.32 18.79
CA GLU A 110 -0.88 -15.43 17.95
C GLU A 110 -0.16 -15.53 16.57
N HIS A 111 0.71 -14.58 16.21
CA HIS A 111 1.36 -14.54 14.88
C HIS A 111 2.90 -14.51 14.96
N ASP A 112 3.57 -15.24 14.06
CA ASP A 112 5.03 -15.47 14.05
C ASP A 112 5.91 -14.23 13.73
N ILE A 113 5.33 -13.06 13.48
CA ILE A 113 6.08 -11.85 13.12
C ILE A 113 6.41 -11.05 14.37
N LEU A 114 7.66 -11.17 14.85
CA LEU A 114 8.14 -10.49 16.06
C LEU A 114 8.38 -8.99 15.81
N SER A 115 7.35 -8.17 15.99
CA SER A 115 7.37 -6.72 15.80
C SER A 115 7.59 -5.92 17.11
N LEU A 116 8.00 -6.56 18.20
CA LEU A 116 8.27 -5.93 19.51
C LEU A 116 9.19 -4.69 19.41
N ASN A 117 10.07 -4.64 18.40
CA ASN A 117 10.95 -3.49 18.14
C ASN A 117 10.22 -2.22 17.66
N TYR A 118 8.97 -2.33 17.19
CA TYR A 118 8.18 -1.21 16.68
C TYR A 118 7.22 -0.62 17.71
N LEU A 119 7.09 -1.24 18.89
CA LEU A 119 6.25 -0.74 19.99
C LEU A 119 7.03 0.20 20.91
N THR A 120 6.41 1.32 21.28
CA THR A 120 7.00 2.26 22.23
C THR A 120 6.93 1.72 23.66
N LYS A 121 7.84 2.20 24.53
CA LYS A 121 7.84 1.87 25.97
C LYS A 121 6.51 2.17 26.66
N ASN A 122 5.75 3.16 26.17
CA ASN A 122 4.46 3.53 26.72
C ASN A 122 3.35 2.57 26.31
N GLU A 123 3.42 2.00 25.11
CA GLU A 123 2.48 0.99 24.62
C GLU A 123 2.70 -0.35 25.35
N LEU A 124 3.96 -0.71 25.60
CA LEU A 124 4.31 -1.90 26.38
C LEU A 124 3.91 -1.81 27.86
N LYS A 125 3.86 -0.59 28.43
CA LYS A 125 3.50 -0.37 29.84
C LYS A 125 2.00 -0.36 30.11
N LYS A 126 1.17 -0.09 29.10
CA LYS A 126 -0.30 0.06 29.25
C LYS A 126 -1.04 -1.26 29.49
N GLU A 127 -0.35 -2.40 29.48
CA GLU A 127 -0.94 -3.73 29.70
C GLU A 127 -0.41 -4.46 30.95
N LYS A 128 0.29 -3.78 31.86
CA LYS A 128 0.54 -4.30 33.21
C LYS A 128 -0.54 -3.89 34.19
#